data_AF-A0A1I2DGW9-F1
#
_entry.id   AF-A0A1I2DGW9-F1
#
_cell.length_a   1.000
_cell.length_b   1.000
_cell.length_c   1.000
_cell.angle_alpha   90.00
_cell.angle_beta   90.00
_cell.angle_gamma   90.00
#
_symmetry.space_group_name_H-M   'P 1'
#
loop_
_entity.id
_entity.type
_entity.pdbx_description
1 polymer ?
#
loop_
_entity_poly.entity_id
_entity_poly.type
_entity_poly.pdbx_seq_one_letter_code
_entity_poly.pdbx_strand_id
1 'polypeptide(L)'
;MAPGTNGWFRRRSPRLSGTLHIRDATGRELVVPLRGRAALLTAGGTRLRGHGEVWAVHTSAPAAETSLMIIYGGAGAGAAASGLCAAGQTVVLDGVTFTWRAPGGPVNAVPRQRPAPAGLPRNRRTPPARSSNTRSEPVPAAGLRSRLRNMVRVVTQATRH
;
A
#
# COMPACT_ATOMS: atom_id res chain seq x y z
N MET A 1 10.58 -40.42 14.29
CA MET A 1 11.18 -39.08 14.46
C MET A 1 11.00 -38.35 13.14
N ALA A 2 10.01 -37.46 13.04
CA ALA A 2 9.75 -36.73 11.80
C ALA A 2 10.71 -35.53 11.72
N PRO A 3 11.48 -35.35 10.62
CA PRO A 3 12.18 -34.10 10.41
C PRO A 3 11.13 -33.01 10.13
N GLY A 4 11.11 -32.02 11.02
CA GLY A 4 10.24 -30.85 10.96
C GLY A 4 10.35 -30.15 9.61
N THR A 5 9.19 -29.80 9.08
CA THR A 5 8.97 -29.09 7.83
C THR A 5 9.77 -27.79 7.76
N ASN A 6 10.61 -27.67 6.72
CA ASN A 6 11.35 -26.47 6.33
C ASN A 6 10.40 -25.31 5.96
N GLY A 7 9.86 -24.62 6.96
CA GLY A 7 8.98 -23.45 6.82
C GLY A 7 9.67 -22.17 6.35
N TRP A 8 10.97 -22.23 6.01
CA TRP A 8 11.78 -21.05 5.66
C TRP A 8 11.47 -20.49 4.26
N PHE A 9 10.88 -21.30 3.36
CA PHE A 9 10.77 -21.02 1.93
C PHE A 9 9.55 -20.18 1.47
N ARG A 10 8.89 -19.41 2.36
CA ARG A 10 7.81 -18.49 1.94
C ARG A 10 7.81 -17.15 2.67
N ARG A 11 8.98 -16.57 2.95
CA ARG A 11 9.02 -15.11 3.22
C ARG A 11 8.74 -14.39 1.91
N ARG A 12 7.45 -14.14 1.64
CA ARG A 12 7.03 -13.25 0.56
C ARG A 12 7.72 -11.91 0.83
N SER A 13 8.53 -11.42 -0.10
CA SER A 13 9.10 -10.07 0.01
C SER A 13 7.96 -9.09 0.29
N PRO A 14 8.19 -8.00 1.04
CA PRO A 14 7.15 -7.00 1.24
C PRO A 14 6.75 -6.37 -0.11
N ARG A 15 5.57 -5.76 -0.15
CA ARG A 15 5.15 -4.98 -1.33
C ARG A 15 5.69 -3.56 -1.23
N LEU A 16 6.11 -3.01 -2.36
CA LEU A 16 6.38 -1.60 -2.50
C LEU A 16 5.10 -0.80 -2.27
N SER A 17 5.22 0.24 -1.47
CA SER A 17 4.11 1.14 -1.15
C SER A 17 4.65 2.50 -0.72
N GLY A 18 3.84 3.55 -0.90
CA GLY A 18 4.20 4.92 -0.56
C GLY A 18 4.79 5.71 -1.72
N THR A 19 5.62 6.70 -1.42
CA THR A 19 6.28 7.53 -2.43
C THR A 19 7.78 7.60 -2.18
N LEU A 20 8.56 7.56 -3.26
CA LEU A 20 9.99 7.83 -3.24
C LEU A 20 10.22 9.25 -3.76
N HIS A 21 10.72 10.11 -2.90
CA HIS A 21 11.17 11.45 -3.29
C HIS A 21 12.62 11.35 -3.72
N ILE A 22 12.92 11.85 -4.91
CA ILE A 22 14.26 11.79 -5.48
C ILE A 22 14.70 13.21 -5.79
N ARG A 23 15.86 13.61 -5.29
CA ARG A 23 16.51 14.86 -5.62
C ARG A 23 17.84 14.57 -6.30
N ASP A 24 17.97 14.99 -7.55
CA ASP A 24 19.20 14.74 -8.31
C ASP A 24 20.33 15.72 -7.94
N ALA A 25 21.52 15.48 -8.47
CA ALA A 25 22.70 16.31 -8.23
C ALA A 25 22.57 17.75 -8.73
N THR A 26 21.62 18.03 -9.63
CA THR A 26 21.30 19.40 -10.09
C THR A 26 20.30 20.11 -9.16
N GLY A 27 19.83 19.40 -8.13
CA GLY A 27 18.84 19.88 -7.18
C GLY A 27 17.40 19.71 -7.64
N ARG A 28 17.15 19.08 -8.79
CA ARG A 28 15.79 18.83 -9.29
C ARG A 28 15.13 17.73 -8.47
N GLU A 29 13.91 17.99 -8.05
CA GLU A 29 13.10 17.03 -7.29
C GLU A 29 12.04 16.34 -8.18
N LEU A 30 11.79 15.07 -7.89
CA LEU A 30 10.70 14.30 -8.48
C LEU A 30 10.15 13.29 -7.47
N VAL A 31 8.90 12.87 -7.68
CA VAL A 31 8.21 11.93 -6.80
C VAL A 31 7.79 10.70 -7.60
N VAL A 32 8.23 9.52 -7.18
CA VAL A 32 7.87 8.24 -7.80
C VAL A 32 6.88 7.51 -6.88
N PRO A 33 5.64 7.23 -7.34
CA PRO A 33 4.73 6.39 -6.59
C PRO A 33 5.23 4.94 -6.61
N LEU A 34 5.39 4.35 -5.42
CA LEU A 34 5.85 2.97 -5.27
C LEU A 34 4.65 2.03 -5.18
N ARG A 35 4.57 1.09 -6.12
CA ARG A 35 3.50 0.09 -6.16
C ARG A 35 4.07 -1.26 -6.62
N GLY A 36 3.52 -2.36 -6.10
CA GLY A 36 3.88 -3.70 -6.55
C GLY A 36 5.06 -4.31 -5.78
N ARG A 37 6.10 -4.75 -6.51
CA ARG A 37 7.22 -5.53 -5.96
C ARG A 37 8.57 -4.86 -6.12
N ALA A 38 8.79 -4.25 -7.28
CA ALA A 38 9.99 -3.49 -7.62
C ALA A 38 9.59 -2.27 -8.45
N ALA A 39 10.43 -1.24 -8.46
CA ALA A 39 10.31 -0.07 -9.32
C ALA A 39 11.66 0.17 -9.99
N LEU A 40 11.63 0.43 -11.30
CA LEU A 40 12.81 0.78 -12.09
C LEU A 40 12.94 2.30 -12.18
N LEU A 41 14.15 2.78 -12.00
CA LEU A 41 14.54 4.17 -12.13
C LEU A 41 15.34 4.29 -13.43
N THR A 42 14.73 4.81 -14.48
CA THR A 42 15.37 4.93 -15.80
C THR A 42 15.23 6.34 -16.34
N ALA A 43 16.10 6.71 -17.28
CA ALA A 43 15.98 8.00 -17.97
C ALA A 43 14.59 8.20 -18.61
N GLY A 44 13.99 7.15 -19.16
CA GLY A 44 12.64 7.22 -19.73
C GLY A 44 11.54 7.44 -18.68
N GLY A 45 11.66 6.82 -17.50
CA GLY A 45 10.62 6.88 -16.46
C GLY A 45 10.76 8.05 -15.48
N THR A 46 11.98 8.33 -15.04
CA THR A 46 12.28 9.34 -14.02
C THR A 46 13.10 10.51 -14.55
N ARG A 47 13.61 10.43 -15.78
CA ARG A 47 14.57 11.40 -16.36
C ARG A 47 15.79 11.64 -15.45
N LEU A 48 16.15 10.63 -14.66
CA LEU A 48 17.44 10.57 -14.00
C LEU A 48 18.49 10.23 -15.05
N ARG A 49 19.72 10.73 -14.87
CA ARG A 49 20.82 10.43 -15.79
C ARG A 49 21.27 8.98 -15.73
N GLY A 50 21.06 8.33 -14.58
CA GLY A 50 21.44 6.93 -14.31
C GLY A 50 20.31 5.90 -14.40
N HIS A 51 20.65 4.66 -14.05
CA HIS A 51 19.73 3.54 -13.90
C HIS A 51 19.69 3.08 -12.44
N GLY A 52 18.53 2.64 -11.96
CA GLY A 52 18.42 2.04 -10.65
C GLY A 52 17.20 1.17 -10.48
N GLU A 53 17.18 0.47 -9.36
CA GLU A 53 16.14 -0.45 -8.97
C GLU A 53 15.80 -0.25 -7.50
N VAL A 54 14.52 -0.38 -7.19
CA VAL A 54 13.99 -0.19 -5.84
C VAL A 54 13.08 -1.36 -5.53
N TRP A 55 13.26 -2.00 -4.38
CA TRP A 55 12.33 -3.01 -3.87
C TRP A 55 12.27 -2.98 -2.35
N ALA A 56 11.18 -3.51 -1.79
CA ALA A 56 11.03 -3.59 -0.35
C ALA A 56 11.70 -4.86 0.20
N VAL A 57 12.38 -4.73 1.35
CA VAL A 57 12.99 -5.82 2.10
C VAL A 57 12.58 -5.78 3.57
N HIS A 58 12.53 -6.94 4.21
CA HIS A 58 12.39 -7.02 5.67
C HIS A 58 13.78 -6.94 6.30
N THR A 59 13.95 -6.04 7.27
CA THR A 59 15.16 -5.96 8.09
C THR A 59 14.92 -6.64 9.43
N SER A 60 15.97 -7.27 9.97
CA SER A 60 15.93 -8.01 11.22
C SER A 60 16.56 -7.20 12.36
N ALA A 61 15.78 -6.35 13.04
CA ALA A 61 15.92 -5.94 14.47
C ALA A 61 15.29 -4.56 14.76
N PRO A 62 14.89 -4.28 16.02
CA PRO A 62 14.26 -5.18 17.00
C PRO A 62 12.74 -5.33 16.76
N ALA A 63 12.14 -4.46 15.95
CA ALA A 63 10.87 -4.70 15.28
C ALA A 63 11.21 -5.12 13.84
N ALA A 64 10.52 -6.12 13.28
CA ALA A 64 10.70 -6.44 11.87
C ALA A 64 10.19 -5.27 11.01
N GLU A 65 11.10 -4.37 10.63
CA GLU A 65 10.76 -3.20 9.83
C GLU A 65 10.87 -3.49 8.34
N THR A 66 10.04 -2.82 7.55
CA THR A 66 10.19 -2.83 6.09
C THR A 66 11.08 -1.65 5.72
N SER A 67 12.12 -1.90 4.93
CA SER A 67 12.99 -0.87 4.34
C SER A 67 12.97 -1.00 2.81
N LEU A 68 13.32 0.06 2.09
CA LEU A 68 13.65 -0.06 0.68
C LEU A 68 15.12 -0.42 0.51
N MET A 69 15.40 -1.42 -0.31
CA MET A 69 16.70 -1.57 -0.93
C MET A 69 16.69 -0.75 -2.22
N ILE A 70 17.70 0.10 -2.38
CA ILE A 70 17.89 0.94 -3.55
C ILE A 70 19.26 0.62 -4.12
N ILE A 71 19.31 0.26 -5.41
CA ILE A 71 20.54 0.22 -6.20
C ILE A 71 20.44 1.32 -7.24
N TYR A 72 21.48 2.14 -7.35
CA TYR A 72 21.52 3.22 -8.32
C TYR A 72 22.94 3.41 -8.85
N GLY A 73 23.05 3.51 -10.18
CA GLY A 73 24.27 3.84 -10.88
C GLY A 73 24.08 5.12 -11.69
N GLY A 74 24.85 6.15 -11.39
CA GLY A 74 24.90 7.39 -12.17
C GLY A 74 25.41 7.18 -13.61
N ALA A 75 25.11 8.11 -14.51
CA ALA A 75 25.67 8.09 -15.87
C ALA A 75 27.20 8.15 -15.82
N GLY A 76 27.87 7.12 -16.35
CA GLY A 76 29.33 7.02 -16.32
C GLY A 76 29.92 6.50 -15.01
N ALA A 77 29.08 6.07 -14.05
CA ALA A 77 29.56 5.37 -12.87
C ALA A 77 30.05 3.96 -13.25
N GLY A 78 31.27 3.61 -12.84
CA GLY A 78 31.86 2.29 -13.10
C GLY A 78 31.21 1.15 -12.31
N ALA A 79 30.55 1.46 -11.19
CA ALA A 79 29.79 0.52 -10.38
C ALA A 79 28.57 1.23 -9.76
N ALA A 80 27.46 0.50 -9.58
CA ALA A 80 26.28 1.02 -8.93
C ALA A 80 26.43 1.01 -7.40
N ALA A 81 26.03 2.10 -6.75
CA ALA A 81 25.92 2.18 -5.30
C ALA A 81 24.61 1.54 -4.82
N SER A 82 24.61 0.98 -3.61
CA SER A 82 23.40 0.44 -2.98
C SER A 82 23.24 0.90 -1.54
N GLY A 83 21.98 0.97 -1.08
CA GLY A 83 21.67 1.41 0.27
C GLY A 83 20.28 0.99 0.73
N LEU A 84 20.13 0.87 2.05
CA LEU A 84 18.85 0.63 2.71
C LEU A 84 18.24 1.96 3.18
N CYS A 85 17.00 2.23 2.77
CA CYS A 85 16.24 3.40 3.17
C CYS A 85 15.03 2.97 4.01
N ALA A 86 15.06 3.20 5.32
CA ALA A 86 13.91 2.99 6.19
C ALA A 86 12.82 4.07 5.94
N ALA A 87 11.63 3.85 6.47
CA ALA A 87 10.51 4.77 6.31
C ALA A 87 10.82 6.14 6.93
N GLY A 88 10.59 7.22 6.17
CA GLY A 88 10.90 8.59 6.57
C GLY A 88 12.38 8.95 6.52
N GLN A 89 13.27 7.98 6.26
CA GLN A 89 14.70 8.19 6.16
C GLN A 89 15.12 8.60 4.74
N THR A 90 16.37 9.05 4.65
CA THR A 90 17.00 9.50 3.41
C THR A 90 18.35 8.82 3.23
N VAL A 91 18.65 8.42 2.00
CA VAL A 91 19.97 7.89 1.60
C VAL A 91 20.48 8.65 0.37
N VAL A 92 21.80 8.75 0.21
CA VAL A 92 22.43 9.38 -0.95
C VAL A 92 23.25 8.33 -1.69
N LEU A 93 22.98 8.14 -2.99
CA LEU A 93 23.68 7.21 -3.87
C LEU A 93 24.07 7.96 -5.14
N ASP A 94 25.34 7.94 -5.53
CA ASP A 94 25.90 8.63 -6.70
C ASP A 94 25.45 10.10 -6.84
N GLY A 95 25.43 10.83 -5.73
CA GLY A 95 25.01 12.24 -5.69
C GLY A 95 23.50 12.47 -5.85
N VAL A 96 22.69 11.42 -5.87
CA VAL A 96 21.22 11.48 -5.88
C VAL A 96 20.68 11.13 -4.50
N THR A 97 19.79 11.97 -3.99
CA THR A 97 19.16 11.81 -2.68
C THR A 97 17.82 11.10 -2.83
N PHE A 98 17.57 10.07 -2.03
CA PHE A 98 16.37 9.25 -2.02
C PHE A 98 15.72 9.28 -0.65
N THR A 99 14.47 9.74 -0.55
CA THR A 99 13.70 9.77 0.69
C THR A 99 12.42 8.96 0.52
N TRP A 100 12.23 7.93 1.35
CA TRP A 100 11.04 7.10 1.28
C TRP A 100 9.96 7.58 2.25
N ARG A 101 8.77 7.86 1.74
CA ARG A 101 7.57 8.11 2.53
C ARG A 101 6.65 6.89 2.47
N ALA A 102 6.75 6.02 3.48
CA ALA A 102 5.89 4.86 3.60
C ALA A 102 4.42 5.27 3.82
N PRO A 103 3.44 4.52 3.28
CA PRO A 103 2.03 4.81 3.53
C PRO A 103 1.72 4.49 5.00
N GLY A 104 1.30 5.51 5.75
CA GLY A 104 1.01 5.39 7.18
C GLY A 104 2.16 5.73 8.13
N GLY A 105 3.33 6.17 7.62
CA GLY A 105 4.33 6.87 8.46
C GLY A 105 3.78 8.23 8.90
N PRO A 106 4.22 8.79 10.05
CA PRO A 106 3.50 9.87 10.74
C PRO A 106 3.34 11.07 9.82
N VAL A 107 2.12 11.21 9.30
CA VAL A 107 1.60 12.49 8.87
C VAL A 107 1.55 13.28 10.17
N ASN A 108 2.44 14.26 10.34
CA ASN A 108 2.30 15.23 11.41
C ASN A 108 0.84 15.66 11.48
N ALA A 109 0.22 15.41 12.63
CA ALA A 109 -1.18 15.65 13.01
C ALA A 109 -2.25 14.74 12.37
N VAL A 110 -2.85 13.88 13.22
CA VAL A 110 -4.31 13.68 13.18
C VAL A 110 -4.94 15.07 13.14
N PRO A 111 -5.85 15.39 12.20
CA PRO A 111 -6.67 16.59 12.34
C PRO A 111 -7.40 16.48 13.68
N ARG A 112 -6.90 17.17 14.71
CA ARG A 112 -7.62 17.27 15.97
C ARG A 112 -8.97 17.86 15.60
N GLN A 113 -10.06 17.13 15.90
CA GLN A 113 -11.39 17.73 15.85
C GLN A 113 -11.30 19.01 16.66
N ARG A 114 -11.43 20.16 16.00
CA ARG A 114 -11.56 21.43 16.69
C ARG A 114 -12.83 21.31 17.53
N PRO A 115 -12.77 21.47 18.87
CA PRO A 115 -13.97 21.58 19.66
C PRO A 115 -14.82 22.69 19.04
N ALA A 116 -16.07 22.37 18.69
CA ALA A 116 -16.98 23.37 18.17
C ALA A 116 -17.05 24.54 19.16
N PRO A 117 -17.01 25.81 18.70
CA PRO A 117 -17.23 26.94 19.60
C PRO A 117 -18.58 26.75 20.29
N ALA A 118 -18.57 26.78 21.62
CA ALA A 118 -19.79 26.75 22.41
C ALA A 118 -20.64 27.98 22.03
N GLY A 119 -21.77 27.75 21.37
CA GLY A 119 -22.67 28.84 20.96
C GLY A 119 -23.41 28.64 19.64
N LEU A 120 -23.09 27.62 18.82
CA LEU A 120 -23.87 27.34 17.62
C LEU A 120 -25.21 26.65 17.98
N PRO A 121 -26.36 27.14 17.48
CA PRO A 121 -27.64 26.50 17.73
C PRO A 121 -27.61 25.08 17.15
N ARG A 122 -27.79 24.08 18.02
CA ARG A 122 -27.98 22.68 17.65
C ARG A 122 -29.25 22.57 16.82
N ASN A 123 -29.13 22.66 15.51
CA ASN A 123 -30.21 22.23 14.61
C ASN A 123 -30.41 20.72 14.83
N ARG A 124 -31.45 20.38 15.61
CA ARG A 124 -31.94 19.01 15.81
C ARG A 124 -32.53 18.49 14.49
N ARG A 125 -31.67 18.13 13.53
CA ARG A 125 -32.03 17.15 12.51
C ARG A 125 -31.62 15.79 13.01
N THR A 126 -32.52 15.19 13.77
CA THR A 126 -32.54 13.77 14.08
C THR A 126 -32.39 13.00 12.76
N PRO A 127 -31.39 12.12 12.59
CA PRO A 127 -31.39 11.21 11.45
C PRO A 127 -32.61 10.28 11.57
N PRO A 128 -33.32 9.96 10.47
CA PRO A 128 -34.42 9.01 10.52
C PRO A 128 -33.93 7.63 10.99
N ALA A 129 -34.75 6.98 11.82
CA ALA A 129 -34.46 5.65 12.34
C ALA A 129 -34.31 4.65 11.18
N ARG A 130 -33.17 3.93 11.13
CA ARG A 130 -33.02 2.76 10.26
C ARG A 130 -33.92 1.66 10.82
N SER A 131 -34.87 1.19 10.02
CA SER A 131 -35.64 -0.02 10.36
C SER A 131 -34.68 -1.20 10.49
N SER A 132 -34.61 -1.77 11.69
CA SER A 132 -34.02 -3.07 11.94
C SER A 132 -34.81 -4.14 11.21
N ASN A 133 -34.16 -4.91 10.33
CA ASN A 133 -34.73 -6.15 9.77
C ASN A 133 -34.85 -7.17 10.91
N THR A 134 -36.04 -7.27 11.51
CA THR A 134 -36.43 -8.41 12.33
C THR A 134 -36.68 -9.61 11.44
N ARG A 135 -35.72 -10.52 11.51
CA ARG A 135 -35.75 -11.96 11.23
C ARG A 135 -37.12 -12.62 11.45
N SER A 136 -37.59 -13.35 10.44
CA SER A 136 -38.59 -14.41 10.62
C SER A 136 -37.93 -15.76 10.26
N GLU A 137 -37.73 -16.60 11.26
CA GLU A 137 -37.48 -18.04 11.08
C GLU A 137 -38.73 -18.73 10.53
N PRO A 138 -38.55 -19.85 9.82
CA PRO A 138 -39.53 -20.94 9.85
C PRO A 138 -38.90 -22.26 10.29
N VAL A 139 -39.49 -22.90 11.31
CA VAL A 139 -39.28 -24.31 11.70
C VAL A 139 -40.32 -25.21 10.94
N PRO A 140 -40.27 -26.56 11.02
CA PRO A 140 -39.92 -27.44 9.91
C PRO A 140 -41.10 -28.31 9.41
N ALA A 141 -41.22 -28.53 8.10
CA ALA A 141 -41.88 -29.73 7.56
C ALA A 141 -41.56 -29.91 6.06
N ALA A 142 -40.98 -31.07 5.73
CA ALA A 142 -41.01 -31.74 4.43
C ALA A 142 -40.56 -30.97 3.16
N GLY A 143 -39.42 -31.38 2.58
CA GLY A 143 -39.15 -31.09 1.16
C GLY A 143 -37.70 -31.15 0.74
N LEU A 144 -37.21 -32.35 0.44
CA LEU A 144 -35.84 -32.72 0.04
C LEU A 144 -35.36 -32.16 -1.33
N ARG A 145 -35.80 -30.96 -1.76
CA ARG A 145 -35.55 -30.44 -3.13
C ARG A 145 -34.92 -29.03 -3.21
N SER A 146 -34.51 -28.46 -2.08
CA SER A 146 -33.88 -27.11 -2.01
C SER A 146 -32.37 -27.11 -2.32
N ARG A 147 -31.92 -27.77 -3.40
CA ARG A 147 -30.48 -27.83 -3.74
C ARG A 147 -30.08 -27.54 -5.18
N LEU A 148 -30.96 -27.14 -6.10
CA LEU A 148 -30.57 -27.01 -7.53
C LEU A 148 -31.15 -25.83 -8.33
N ARG A 149 -31.49 -24.68 -7.71
CA ARG A 149 -32.08 -23.54 -8.44
C ARG A 149 -31.42 -22.17 -8.26
N ASN A 150 -30.17 -22.12 -7.77
CA ASN A 150 -29.41 -20.88 -7.71
C ASN A 150 -28.17 -20.83 -8.64
N MET A 151 -28.05 -21.80 -9.56
CA MET A 151 -27.29 -21.62 -10.79
C MET A 151 -28.30 -21.25 -11.88
N VAL A 152 -27.99 -20.28 -12.75
CA VAL A 152 -28.83 -19.75 -13.85
C VAL A 152 -29.72 -18.54 -13.49
N ARG A 153 -29.12 -17.46 -12.98
CA ARG A 153 -29.59 -16.08 -13.22
C ARG A 153 -28.41 -15.09 -13.23
N VAL A 154 -27.38 -15.43 -14.02
CA VAL A 154 -26.24 -14.54 -14.39
C VAL A 154 -26.31 -14.14 -15.87
N VAL A 155 -27.43 -14.38 -16.55
CA VAL A 155 -27.61 -14.02 -17.96
C VAL A 155 -28.97 -13.35 -18.09
N THR A 156 -29.01 -12.01 -18.17
CA THR A 156 -30.08 -11.13 -18.73
C THR A 156 -30.05 -9.69 -18.16
N GLN A 157 -28.87 -9.11 -17.93
CA GLN A 157 -28.73 -7.64 -17.75
C GLN A 157 -27.60 -7.05 -18.59
N ALA A 158 -27.41 -7.58 -19.80
CA ALA A 158 -26.70 -6.89 -20.86
C ALA A 158 -27.66 -6.67 -22.02
N THR A 159 -27.75 -5.42 -22.47
CA THR A 159 -28.35 -4.97 -23.75
C THR A 159 -29.88 -5.08 -23.90
N ARG A 160 -30.58 -4.05 -23.44
CA ARG A 160 -31.70 -3.46 -24.19
C ARG A 160 -31.33 -2.01 -24.52
N HIS A 161 -31.09 -1.76 -25.80
CA HIS A 161 -31.40 -0.52 -26.50
C HIS A 161 -32.11 -0.94 -27.78
#